data_AF-A0A9X6AH10-F1
#
_entry.id   AF-A0A9X6AH10-F1
#
_cell.length_a   1.000
_cell.length_b   1.000
_cell.length_c   1.000
_cell.angle_alpha   90.00
_cell.angle_beta   90.00
_cell.angle_gamma   90.00
#
_symmetry.space_group_name_H-M   'P 1'
#
loop_
_entity.id
_entity.type
_entity.pdbx_description
1 polymer ?
#
loop_
_entity_poly.entity_id
_entity_poly.type
_entity_poly.pdbx_seq_one_letter_code
_entity_poly.pdbx_strand_id
1 'polypeptide(L)'
;IREGAGISAPLVVGAITEPLYVGTPGWHVGRRTVSGAPESVAESLRAYRAMGVHQIQVRFRARGLSELVDQITAFGADVAPHLN
;
A
#
# COMPACT_ATOMS: atom_id res chain seq x y z
N ILE A 1 20.97 -13.32 17.99
CA ILE A 1 20.85 -12.65 16.67
C ILE A 1 21.04 -13.72 15.59
N ARG A 2 20.32 -13.68 14.45
CA ARG A 2 20.22 -14.75 13.43
C ARG A 2 21.57 -15.38 13.01
N GLU A 3 22.60 -14.55 12.89
CA GLU A 3 23.97 -14.98 12.59
C GLU A 3 24.52 -15.94 13.65
N GLY A 4 24.27 -15.68 14.93
CA GLY A 4 24.65 -16.56 16.04
C GLY A 4 23.88 -17.90 16.07
N ALA A 5 22.80 -18.01 15.27
CA ALA A 5 22.08 -19.27 15.04
C ALA A 5 22.45 -19.94 13.70
N GLY A 6 23.46 -19.42 12.99
CA GLY A 6 23.92 -19.95 11.69
C GLY A 6 22.96 -19.70 10.52
N ILE A 7 21.97 -18.82 10.68
CA ILE A 7 20.97 -18.56 9.64
C ILE A 7 21.45 -17.44 8.71
N SER A 8 21.90 -17.82 7.51
CA SER A 8 22.37 -16.91 6.45
C SER A 8 21.35 -16.61 5.35
N ALA A 9 20.22 -17.33 5.32
CA ALA A 9 19.21 -17.15 4.29
C ALA A 9 18.58 -15.74 4.33
N PRO A 10 18.28 -15.14 3.15
CA PRO A 10 17.61 -13.84 3.07
C PRO A 10 16.26 -13.83 3.81
N LEU A 11 15.93 -12.69 4.42
CA LEU A 11 14.66 -12.47 5.08
C LEU A 11 13.79 -11.56 4.21
N VAL A 12 12.55 -11.99 3.97
CA VAL A 12 11.50 -11.13 3.39
C VAL A 12 10.69 -10.53 4.53
N VAL A 13 10.52 -9.22 4.50
CA VAL A 13 9.76 -8.45 5.49
C VAL A 13 8.51 -7.91 4.82
N GLY A 14 7.34 -8.28 5.36
CA GLY A 14 6.05 -7.78 4.91
C GLY A 14 5.49 -6.71 5.87
N ALA A 15 4.69 -5.79 5.33
CA ALA A 15 3.92 -4.84 6.13
C ALA A 15 2.47 -4.69 5.61
N ILE A 16 1.55 -4.45 6.54
CA ILE A 16 0.18 -4.06 6.21
C ILE A 16 0.10 -2.54 6.30
N THR A 17 -0.23 -1.91 5.18
CA THR A 17 -0.26 -0.46 5.05
C THR A 17 -1.49 0.16 5.72
N GLU A 18 -1.51 1.49 5.83
CA GLU A 18 -2.73 2.24 6.06
C GLU A 18 -3.83 1.89 5.03
N PRO A 19 -5.12 2.05 5.37
CA PRO A 19 -6.16 1.97 4.35
C PRO A 19 -5.92 2.99 3.23
N LEU A 20 -6.25 2.61 2.00
CA LEU A 20 -6.06 3.45 0.82
C LEU A 20 -7.41 3.88 0.23
N TYR A 21 -7.43 5.06 -0.39
CA TYR A 21 -8.46 5.49 -1.33
C TYR A 21 -7.78 6.27 -2.47
N VAL A 22 -7.72 5.70 -3.66
CA VAL A 22 -7.19 6.38 -4.85
C VAL A 22 -8.17 7.45 -5.30
N GLY A 23 -7.69 8.68 -5.40
CA GLY A 23 -8.49 9.88 -5.68
C GLY A 23 -8.99 10.61 -4.44
N THR A 24 -9.96 11.49 -4.65
CA THR A 24 -10.59 12.28 -3.58
C THR A 24 -11.89 11.59 -3.13
N PRO A 25 -12.01 11.16 -1.87
CA PRO A 25 -13.21 10.48 -1.40
C PRO A 25 -14.38 11.45 -1.22
N GLY A 26 -15.56 11.06 -1.71
CA GLY A 26 -16.82 11.80 -1.48
C GLY A 26 -17.48 11.52 -0.13
N TRP A 27 -16.82 10.78 0.76
CA TRP A 27 -17.33 10.37 2.07
C TRP A 27 -16.19 10.20 3.08
N HIS A 28 -16.52 10.13 4.37
CA HIS A 28 -15.51 9.97 5.41
C HIS A 28 -14.90 8.55 5.41
N VAL A 29 -13.72 8.41 4.80
CA VAL A 29 -12.99 7.14 4.65
C VAL A 29 -12.24 6.66 5.89
N GLY A 30 -12.44 7.30 7.05
CA GLY A 30 -11.81 6.90 8.32
C GLY A 30 -10.45 7.55 8.58
N ARG A 31 -10.05 7.53 9.86
CA ARG A 31 -8.80 8.15 10.32
C ARG A 31 -7.57 7.41 9.78
N ARG A 32 -6.55 8.16 9.33
CA ARG A 32 -5.28 7.68 8.76
C ARG A 32 -5.40 6.94 7.42
N THR A 33 -6.53 7.05 6.72
CA THR A 33 -6.60 6.56 5.33
C THR A 33 -5.72 7.46 4.46
N VAL A 34 -4.83 6.86 3.67
CA VAL A 34 -4.07 7.56 2.64
C VAL A 34 -4.96 7.75 1.42
N SER A 35 -5.15 8.99 1.00
CA SER A 35 -5.97 9.33 -0.16
C SER A 35 -5.43 10.52 -0.93
N GLY A 36 -5.66 10.56 -2.23
CA GLY A 36 -5.20 11.64 -3.09
C GLY A 36 -4.88 11.16 -4.51
N ALA A 37 -4.13 11.96 -5.25
CA ALA A 37 -3.66 11.59 -6.57
C ALA A 37 -2.83 10.29 -6.53
N PRO A 38 -2.83 9.48 -7.61
CA PRO A 38 -2.12 8.21 -7.64
C PRO A 38 -0.63 8.31 -7.24
N GLU A 39 0.04 9.38 -7.65
CA GLU A 39 1.45 9.65 -7.36
C GLU A 39 1.69 9.91 -5.87
N SER A 40 0.76 10.61 -5.20
CA SER A 40 0.83 10.86 -3.75
C SER A 40 0.58 9.59 -2.94
N VAL A 41 -0.33 8.72 -3.40
CA VAL A 41 -0.53 7.39 -2.80
C VAL A 41 0.74 6.55 -2.99
N ALA A 42 1.34 6.55 -4.18
CA ALA A 42 2.57 5.82 -4.46
C ALA A 42 3.75 6.33 -3.60
N GLU A 43 3.89 7.65 -3.44
CA GLU A 43 4.90 8.26 -2.58
C GLU A 43 4.80 7.77 -1.13
N SER A 44 3.58 7.76 -0.58
CA SER A 44 3.33 7.25 0.75
C SER A 44 3.73 5.76 0.88
N LEU A 45 3.46 4.95 -0.15
CA LEU A 45 3.80 3.54 -0.16
C LEU A 45 5.31 3.28 -0.31
N ARG A 46 6.04 4.12 -1.06
CA ARG A 46 7.50 3.99 -1.20
C ARG A 46 8.25 4.20 0.12
N ALA A 47 7.65 4.87 1.11
CA ALA A 47 8.22 4.98 2.46
C ALA A 47 8.45 3.59 3.10
N TYR A 48 7.60 2.60 2.82
CA TYR A 48 7.79 1.23 3.31
C TYR A 48 9.05 0.57 2.76
N ARG A 49 9.36 0.80 1.48
CA ARG A 49 10.61 0.32 0.87
C ARG A 49 11.83 0.94 1.55
N ALA A 50 11.77 2.23 1.89
CA ALA A 50 12.83 2.90 2.65
C ALA A 50 13.01 2.33 4.07
N MET A 51 11.96 1.73 4.64
CA MET A 51 12.01 1.02 5.93
C MET A 51 12.52 -0.44 5.82
N GLY A 52 12.93 -0.90 4.63
CA GLY A 52 13.37 -2.28 4.42
C GLY A 52 12.24 -3.30 4.27
N VAL A 53 11.02 -2.83 3.98
CA VAL A 53 9.90 -3.70 3.65
C VAL A 53 10.01 -4.16 2.20
N HIS A 54 9.81 -5.45 1.99
CA HIS A 54 9.95 -6.13 0.71
C HIS A 54 8.59 -6.38 0.05
N GLN A 55 7.53 -6.48 0.85
CA GLN A 55 6.16 -6.71 0.40
C GLN A 55 5.19 -5.84 1.20
N ILE A 56 4.28 -5.16 0.52
CA ILE A 56 3.17 -4.47 1.15
C ILE A 56 1.84 -5.17 0.86
N GLN A 57 0.96 -5.20 1.85
CA GLN A 57 -0.45 -5.52 1.67
C GLN A 57 -1.26 -4.23 1.73
N VAL A 58 -2.09 -4.02 0.72
CA VAL A 58 -3.00 -2.87 0.62
C VAL A 58 -4.43 -3.27 0.94
N ARG A 59 -5.20 -2.31 1.46
CA ARG A 59 -6.65 -2.46 1.67
C ARG A 59 -7.35 -1.20 1.18
N PHE A 60 -8.39 -1.36 0.39
CA PHE A 60 -9.13 -0.24 -0.17
C PHE A 60 -10.36 0.09 0.67
N ARG A 61 -10.63 1.39 0.83
CA ARG A 61 -11.90 1.88 1.34
C ARG A 61 -12.92 1.90 0.22
N ALA A 62 -14.06 1.26 0.44
CA ALA A 62 -15.16 1.20 -0.50
C ALA A 62 -16.48 0.98 0.26
N ARG A 63 -17.60 1.46 -0.30
CA ARG A 63 -18.95 1.25 0.24
C ARG A 63 -19.68 0.06 -0.38
N GLY A 64 -19.05 -0.61 -1.34
CA GLY A 64 -19.62 -1.77 -2.02
C GLY A 64 -18.66 -2.37 -3.06
N LEU A 65 -19.10 -3.44 -3.71
CA LEU A 65 -18.31 -4.20 -4.67
C LEU A 65 -17.82 -3.35 -5.84
N SER A 66 -18.69 -2.53 -6.44
CA SER A 66 -18.31 -1.68 -7.58
C SER A 66 -17.17 -0.74 -7.22
N GLU A 67 -17.32 0.02 -6.13
CA GLU A 67 -16.28 0.95 -5.67
C GLU A 67 -14.99 0.21 -5.29
N LEU A 68 -15.06 -1.01 -4.75
CA LEU A 68 -13.87 -1.81 -4.48
C LEU A 68 -13.15 -2.21 -5.78
N VAL A 69 -13.88 -2.64 -6.81
CA VAL A 69 -13.32 -2.99 -8.12
C VAL A 69 -12.70 -1.75 -8.79
N ASP A 70 -13.37 -0.60 -8.72
CA ASP A 70 -12.86 0.67 -9.25
C ASP A 70 -11.55 1.06 -8.56
N GLN A 71 -11.47 0.92 -7.23
CA GLN A 71 -10.27 1.22 -6.44
C GLN A 71 -9.11 0.27 -6.76
N ILE A 72 -9.37 -1.03 -6.93
CA ILE A 72 -8.35 -2.00 -7.35
C ILE A 72 -7.85 -1.67 -8.77
N THR A 73 -8.77 -1.32 -9.67
CA THR A 73 -8.45 -0.98 -11.07
C THR A 73 -7.59 0.27 -11.14
N ALA A 74 -8.01 1.36 -10.48
CA ALA A 74 -7.25 2.62 -10.42
C ALA A 74 -5.88 2.42 -9.76
N PHE A 75 -5.80 1.62 -8.70
CA PHE A 75 -4.50 1.30 -8.11
C PHE A 75 -3.58 0.57 -9.09
N GLY A 76 -4.09 -0.44 -9.78
CA GLY A 76 -3.30 -1.23 -10.73
C GLY A 76 -2.84 -0.42 -11.94
N ALA A 77 -3.69 0.45 -12.47
CA ALA A 77 -3.40 1.28 -13.63
C ALA A 77 -2.49 2.47 -13.29
N ASP A 78 -2.78 3.16 -12.18
CA ASP A 78 -2.25 4.51 -11.95
C ASP A 78 -1.32 4.61 -10.74
N VAL A 79 -1.35 3.69 -9.77
CA VAL A 79 -0.46 3.73 -8.59
C VAL A 79 0.69 2.74 -8.72
N ALA A 80 0.38 1.49 -9.06
CA ALA A 80 1.35 0.40 -9.10
C ALA A 80 2.57 0.67 -10.02
N PRO A 81 2.44 1.31 -11.20
CA PRO A 81 3.59 1.63 -12.04
C PRO A 81 4.64 2.54 -11.38
N HIS A 82 4.26 3.31 -10.35
CA HIS A 82 5.15 4.21 -9.63
C HIS A 82 5.85 3.58 -8.41
N LEU A 83 5.67 2.27 -8.17
CA LEU A 83 6.25 1.56 -7.02
C LEU A 83 7.59 0.87 -7.33
N ASN A 84 8.00 0.83 -8.61
CA ASN A 84 9.23 0.20 -9.09
C ASN A 84 10.42 1.16 -9.08
#